data_AF-A0A7W0TGG4-F1
#
_entry.id   AF-A0A7W0TGG4-F1
#
_cell.length_a   1.000
_cell.length_b   1.000
_cell.length_c   1.000
_cell.angle_alpha   90.00
_cell.angle_beta   90.00
_cell.angle_gamma   90.00
#
_symmetry.space_group_name_H-M   'P 1'
#
loop_
_entity.id
_entity.type
_entity.pdbx_description
1 polymer ?
#
loop_
_entity_poly.entity_id
_entity_poly.type
_entity_poly.pdbx_seq_one_letter_code
_entity_poly.pdbx_strand_id
1 'polypeptide(L)'
;RAKICDRDAVVRALESGQLAGYAGDVWFPQPAPADHPWRTMPHHGMTPHISGSSLSAQARYAAGTREILECFFAERPIRDEYLIVEGGTLAGAGAHSYSAGETSDNAEEGSQAEPG
;
A
#
# COMPACT_ATOMS: atom_id res chain seq x y z
N ARG A 1 -0.90 -3.50 3.26
CA ARG A 1 -1.32 -3.81 1.87
C ARG A 1 -2.57 -4.68 1.93
N ALA A 2 -3.57 -4.50 1.07
CA ALA A 2 -4.80 -5.29 1.15
C ALA A 2 -4.68 -6.71 0.57
N LYS A 3 -3.88 -6.93 -0.49
CA LYS A 3 -3.67 -8.26 -1.10
C LYS A 3 -3.05 -9.31 -0.17
N ILE A 4 -2.69 -8.95 1.07
CA ILE A 4 -2.31 -9.91 2.11
C ILE A 4 -3.54 -10.73 2.54
N CYS A 5 -4.73 -10.14 2.48
CA CYS A 5 -5.99 -10.80 2.80
C CYS A 5 -6.75 -11.17 1.52
N ASP A 6 -7.42 -12.31 1.53
CA ASP A 6 -8.48 -12.60 0.55
C ASP A 6 -9.70 -11.72 0.87
N ARG A 7 -10.14 -10.93 -0.12
CA ARG A 7 -11.20 -9.92 0.04
C ARG A 7 -12.49 -10.53 0.58
N ASP A 8 -12.95 -11.63 -0.01
CA ASP A 8 -14.27 -12.19 0.25
C ASP A 8 -14.25 -13.09 1.49
N ALA A 9 -13.09 -13.69 1.83
CA ALA A 9 -12.91 -14.43 3.06
C ALA A 9 -13.06 -13.54 4.31
N VAL A 10 -12.57 -12.30 4.26
CA VAL A 10 -12.76 -11.33 5.37
C VAL A 10 -14.25 -11.05 5.60
N VAL A 11 -15.01 -10.83 4.51
CA VAL A 11 -16.46 -10.58 4.58
C VAL A 11 -17.17 -11.76 5.23
N ARG A 12 -16.94 -12.98 4.73
CA ARG A 12 -17.55 -14.21 5.29
C ARG A 12 -17.17 -14.45 6.75
N ALA A 13 -15.94 -14.13 7.13
CA ALA A 13 -15.47 -14.30 8.51
C ALA A 13 -16.17 -13.35 9.49
N LEU A 14 -16.53 -12.13 9.05
CA LEU A 14 -17.31 -11.19 9.84
C LEU A 14 -18.79 -11.59 9.90
N GLU A 15 -19.37 -12.02 8.78
CA GLU A 15 -20.76 -12.49 8.70
C GLU A 15 -21.01 -13.72 9.58
N SER A 16 -20.07 -14.66 9.60
CA SER A 16 -20.14 -15.87 10.44
C SER A 16 -19.81 -15.64 11.92
N GLY A 17 -19.28 -14.46 12.27
CA GLY A 17 -18.83 -14.15 13.63
C GLY A 17 -17.48 -14.78 14.02
N GLN A 18 -16.77 -15.42 13.07
CA GLN A 18 -15.40 -15.91 13.29
C GLN A 18 -14.45 -14.75 13.62
N LEU A 19 -14.67 -13.60 12.99
CA LEU A 19 -14.05 -12.33 13.36
C LEU A 19 -15.11 -11.44 14.01
N ALA A 20 -14.77 -10.88 15.17
CA ALA A 20 -15.62 -9.90 15.84
C ALA A 20 -15.55 -8.50 15.20
N GLY A 21 -14.51 -8.24 14.40
CA GLY A 21 -14.33 -6.98 13.68
C GLY A 21 -13.08 -6.98 12.79
N TYR A 22 -13.04 -6.06 11.84
CA TYR A 22 -11.91 -5.87 10.92
C TYR A 22 -11.70 -4.37 10.66
N ALA A 23 -10.47 -3.89 10.80
CA ALA A 23 -10.12 -2.49 10.59
C ALA A 23 -8.78 -2.35 9.87
N GLY A 24 -8.65 -1.29 9.09
CA GLY A 24 -7.45 -1.01 8.29
C GLY A 24 -7.68 0.15 7.35
N ASP A 25 -6.61 0.59 6.70
CA ASP A 25 -6.65 1.71 5.75
C ASP A 25 -6.23 1.33 4.32
N VAL A 26 -5.84 0.07 4.11
CA VAL A 26 -5.34 -0.42 2.81
C VAL A 26 -6.42 -1.15 2.04
N TRP A 27 -6.46 -0.93 0.73
CA TRP A 27 -7.43 -1.52 -0.21
C TRP A 27 -6.74 -2.13 -1.44
N PHE A 28 -7.47 -2.94 -2.21
CA PHE A 28 -7.05 -3.40 -3.53
C PHE A 28 -8.24 -3.48 -4.49
N PRO A 29 -8.18 -2.84 -5.69
CA PRO A 29 -7.16 -1.87 -6.10
C PRO A 29 -7.25 -0.56 -5.30
N GLN A 30 -6.38 0.41 -5.62
CA GLN A 30 -6.43 1.76 -5.04
C GLN A 30 -6.49 2.81 -6.17
N PRO A 31 -7.53 3.67 -6.22
CA PRO A 31 -8.64 3.77 -5.27
C PRO A 31 -9.56 2.54 -5.28
N ALA A 32 -10.14 2.22 -4.12
CA ALA A 32 -11.09 1.12 -4.02
C ALA A 32 -12.40 1.51 -4.73
N PRO A 33 -12.97 0.63 -5.60
CA PRO A 33 -14.27 0.84 -6.21
C PRO A 33 -15.35 1.25 -5.20
N ALA A 34 -16.33 2.03 -5.64
CA ALA A 34 -17.39 2.54 -4.77
C ALA A 34 -18.23 1.43 -4.13
N ASP A 35 -18.36 0.29 -4.81
CA ASP A 35 -19.07 -0.92 -4.40
C ASP A 35 -18.17 -1.97 -3.71
N HIS A 36 -16.93 -1.61 -3.37
CA HIS A 36 -16.00 -2.54 -2.72
C HIS A 36 -16.60 -3.07 -1.39
N PRO A 37 -16.66 -4.40 -1.15
CA PRO A 37 -17.47 -4.99 -0.07
C PRO A 37 -17.01 -4.58 1.33
N TRP A 38 -15.72 -4.30 1.52
CA TRP A 38 -15.21 -3.80 2.82
C TRP A 38 -15.72 -2.39 3.20
N ARG A 39 -16.43 -1.69 2.30
CA ARG A 39 -17.09 -0.41 2.62
C ARG A 39 -18.39 -0.60 3.41
N THR A 40 -19.00 -1.79 3.39
CA THR A 40 -20.33 -2.04 3.98
C THR A 40 -20.43 -3.35 4.78
N MET A 41 -19.38 -4.18 4.79
CA MET A 41 -19.37 -5.42 5.59
C MET A 41 -19.57 -5.15 7.10
N PRO A 42 -20.17 -6.08 7.86
CA PRO A 42 -20.47 -5.85 9.27
C PRO A 42 -19.20 -5.64 10.13
N HIS A 43 -19.32 -4.83 11.19
CA HIS A 43 -18.27 -4.59 12.19
C HIS A 43 -16.91 -4.12 11.60
N HIS A 44 -16.95 -3.38 10.49
CA HIS A 44 -15.76 -2.80 9.88
C HIS A 44 -15.37 -1.45 10.48
N GLY A 45 -14.07 -1.19 10.55
CA GLY A 45 -13.48 0.09 10.95
C GLY A 45 -12.51 0.62 9.89
N MET A 46 -12.95 0.59 8.62
CA MET A 46 -12.09 0.93 7.49
C MET A 46 -11.99 2.43 7.24
N THR A 47 -10.81 2.90 6.85
CA THR A 47 -10.57 4.25 6.34
C THR A 47 -9.94 4.19 4.95
N PRO A 48 -9.95 5.27 4.13
CA PRO A 48 -9.07 5.35 2.96
C PRO A 48 -7.60 5.25 3.37
N HIS A 49 -6.68 5.01 2.44
CA HIS A 49 -5.26 4.80 2.74
C HIS A 49 -4.56 6.10 3.18
N ILE A 50 -4.68 6.43 4.46
CA ILE A 50 -4.29 7.73 5.03
C ILE A 50 -3.21 7.65 6.09
N SER A 51 -2.97 6.51 6.73
CA SER A 51 -2.10 6.43 7.91
C SER A 51 -0.67 6.92 7.63
N GLY A 52 -0.13 6.55 6.47
CA GLY A 52 1.20 6.96 5.99
C GLY A 52 1.27 8.38 5.42
N SER A 53 0.14 9.07 5.26
CA SER A 53 0.04 10.39 4.61
C SER A 53 -0.54 11.47 5.53
N SER A 54 -0.42 11.30 6.84
CA SER A 54 -0.64 12.40 7.80
C SER A 54 0.35 13.54 7.56
N LEU A 55 -0.03 14.80 7.84
CA LEU A 55 0.81 15.97 7.58
C LEU A 55 2.23 15.87 8.15
N SER A 56 2.38 15.24 9.32
CA SER A 56 3.69 15.01 9.95
C SER A 56 4.53 13.98 9.18
N ALA A 57 3.90 12.95 8.61
CA ALA A 57 4.56 11.97 7.77
C ALA A 57 4.96 12.59 6.41
N GLN A 58 4.10 13.44 5.84
CA GLN A 58 4.37 14.15 4.58
C GLN A 58 5.67 14.96 4.65
N ALA A 59 5.89 15.70 5.74
CA ALA A 59 7.12 16.46 5.93
C ALA A 59 8.38 15.56 5.85
N ARG A 60 8.33 14.35 6.42
CA ARG A 60 9.47 13.43 6.44
C ARG A 60 9.70 12.75 5.11
N TYR A 61 8.66 12.17 4.50
CA TYR A 61 8.87 11.49 3.22
C TYR A 61 9.17 12.48 2.10
N ALA A 62 8.66 13.72 2.15
CA ALA A 62 9.01 14.76 1.17
C ALA A 62 10.49 15.14 1.26
N ALA A 63 11.02 15.29 2.48
CA ALA A 63 12.44 15.52 2.69
C ALA A 63 13.30 14.33 2.21
N GLY A 64 12.88 13.09 2.51
CA GLY A 64 13.56 11.88 2.04
C GLY A 64 13.56 11.73 0.51
N THR A 65 12.43 12.01 -0.15
CA THR A 65 12.35 12.03 -1.63
C THR A 65 13.32 13.05 -2.21
N ARG A 66 13.39 14.25 -1.63
CA ARG A 66 14.36 15.27 -2.06
C ARG A 66 15.80 14.80 -1.86
N GLU A 67 16.13 14.21 -0.72
CA GLU A 67 17.46 13.68 -0.44
C GLU A 67 17.89 12.62 -1.48
N ILE A 68 16.98 11.70 -1.83
CA ILE A 68 17.23 10.68 -2.86
C ILE A 68 17.55 11.34 -4.20
N LEU A 69 16.79 12.36 -4.61
CA LEU A 69 17.04 13.10 -5.84
C LEU A 69 18.38 13.86 -5.80
N GLU A 70 18.73 14.47 -4.67
CA GLU A 70 20.03 15.13 -4.48
C GLU A 70 21.21 14.15 -4.57
N CYS A 71 21.05 12.91 -4.09
CA CYS A 71 22.06 11.86 -4.28
C CYS A 71 22.14 11.43 -5.74
N PHE A 72 20.99 11.14 -6.36
CA PHE A 72 20.90 10.69 -7.75
C PHE A 72 21.55 11.69 -8.73
N PHE A 73 21.16 12.97 -8.66
CA PHE A 73 21.69 13.99 -9.58
C PHE A 73 23.14 14.38 -9.31
N ALA A 74 23.66 14.13 -8.11
CA ALA A 74 25.05 14.35 -7.77
C ALA A 74 25.92 13.09 -7.96
N GLU A 75 25.35 12.01 -8.51
CA GLU A 75 26.02 10.70 -8.66
C GLU A 75 26.61 10.18 -7.33
N ARG A 76 25.94 10.50 -6.21
CA ARG A 76 26.31 10.00 -4.88
C ARG A 76 25.46 8.77 -4.54
N PRO A 77 26.01 7.83 -3.75
CA PRO A 77 25.23 6.68 -3.28
C PRO A 77 23.95 7.11 -2.56
N ILE A 78 22.83 6.47 -2.92
CA ILE A 78 21.59 6.53 -2.13
C ILE A 78 21.80 5.65 -0.89
N ARG A 79 21.21 6.02 0.25
CA ARG A 79 21.33 5.23 1.48
C ARG A 79 20.78 3.83 1.28
N ASP A 80 21.47 2.84 1.84
CA ASP A 80 21.13 1.42 1.68
C ASP A 80 19.71 1.11 2.20
N GLU A 81 19.30 1.72 3.30
CA GLU A 81 17.96 1.54 3.87
C GLU A 81 16.81 2.09 2.98
N TYR A 82 17.11 2.88 1.95
CA TYR A 82 16.14 3.38 0.97
C TYR A 82 16.08 2.53 -0.29
N LEU A 83 17.08 1.68 -0.53
CA LEU A 83 17.15 0.85 -1.72
C LEU A 83 16.19 -0.35 -1.60
N ILE A 84 15.51 -0.62 -2.71
CA ILE A 84 14.68 -1.82 -2.90
C ILE A 84 15.26 -2.68 -4.03
N VAL A 85 15.61 -2.05 -5.15
CA VAL A 85 16.28 -2.68 -6.29
C VAL A 85 17.38 -1.74 -6.78
N GLU A 86 18.56 -2.29 -7.03
CA GLU A 86 19.68 -1.60 -7.66
C GLU A 86 20.44 -2.60 -8.56
N GLY A 87 20.93 -2.15 -9.71
CA GLY A 87 21.73 -3.00 -10.61
C GLY A 87 21.01 -4.23 -11.15
N GLY A 88 19.66 -4.22 -11.19
CA GLY A 88 18.85 -5.34 -11.67
C GLY A 88 18.57 -6.42 -10.62
N THR A 89 18.94 -6.21 -9.36
CA THR A 89 18.71 -7.15 -8.26
C THR A 89 18.14 -6.45 -7.03
N LEU A 90 17.51 -7.20 -6.12
CA LEU A 90 17.13 -6.68 -4.81
C LEU A 90 18.38 -6.14 -4.08
N ALA A 91 18.25 -4.98 -3.45
CA ALA A 91 19.33 -4.29 -2.75
C ALA A 91 18.80 -3.68 -1.44
N GLY A 92 19.70 -3.39 -0.50
CA GLY A 92 19.37 -2.75 0.78
C GLY A 92 18.18 -3.37 1.49
N ALA A 93 17.23 -2.52 1.91
CA ALA A 93 15.98 -2.96 2.54
C ALA A 93 15.16 -3.94 1.68
N GLY A 94 15.28 -3.84 0.36
CA GLY A 94 14.68 -4.75 -0.62
C GLY A 94 15.11 -6.20 -0.44
N ALA A 95 16.42 -6.44 -0.35
CA ALA A 95 16.99 -7.78 -0.23
C ALA A 95 16.60 -8.50 1.07
N HIS A 96 16.30 -7.74 2.13
CA HIS A 96 15.91 -8.29 3.43
C HIS A 96 14.40 -8.53 3.56
N SER A 97 13.57 -7.84 2.78
CA SER A 97 12.14 -7.73 3.04
C SER A 97 11.24 -8.26 1.91
N TYR A 98 11.80 -8.48 0.72
CA TYR A 98 11.03 -8.88 -0.47
C TYR A 98 11.61 -10.12 -1.13
N SER A 99 10.76 -10.79 -1.89
CA SER A 99 11.16 -11.83 -2.86
C SER A 99 10.86 -11.31 -4.27
N ALA A 100 11.61 -11.78 -5.26
CA ALA A 100 11.34 -11.43 -6.65
C ALA A 100 9.97 -11.96 -7.10
N GLY A 101 9.16 -11.12 -7.76
CA GLY A 101 7.83 -11.47 -8.27
C GLY A 101 6.96 -10.23 -8.51
N GLU A 102 5.90 -10.38 -9.32
CA GLU A 102 4.94 -9.32 -9.60
C GLU A 102 3.72 -9.41 -8.67
N THR A 103 3.25 -8.28 -8.16
CA THR A 103 2.04 -8.22 -7.31
C THR A 103 0.96 -7.29 -7.87
N SER A 104 1.21 -6.67 -9.02
CA SER A 104 0.38 -5.65 -9.68
C SER A 104 -0.82 -6.18 -10.45
N ASP A 105 -0.97 -7.51 -10.61
CA ASP A 105 -2.12 -8.09 -11.32
C ASP A 105 -3.45 -7.53 -10.80
N ASN A 106 -4.23 -6.95 -11.72
CA ASN A 106 -5.54 -6.29 -11.57
C ASN A 106 -5.56 -4.87 -10.95
N ALA A 107 -4.48 -4.10 -11.03
CA ALA A 107 -4.48 -2.69 -10.61
C ALA A 107 -5.38 -1.77 -11.46
N GLU A 108 -5.70 -2.16 -12.71
CA GLU A 108 -6.48 -1.35 -13.67
C GLU A 108 -7.97 -1.20 -13.32
N GLU A 109 -8.51 -2.06 -12.46
CA GLU A 109 -9.92 -2.04 -12.04
C GLU A 109 -10.29 -0.77 -11.24
N GLY A 110 -9.29 -0.01 -10.76
CA GLY A 110 -9.47 1.26 -10.04
C GLY A 110 -9.64 2.52 -10.92
N SER A 111 -9.60 2.40 -12.25
CA SER A 111 -9.60 3.53 -13.19
C SER A 111 -10.98 4.14 -13.51
N GLN A 112 -12.09 3.60 -13.00
CA GLN A 112 -13.47 3.95 -13.44
C GLN A 112 -14.21 4.96 -12.53
N ALA A 113 -13.55 5.55 -11.53
CA ALA A 113 -14.19 6.49 -10.61
C ALA A 113 -13.99 7.96 -11.05
N GLU A 114 -14.81 8.42 -11.99
CA GLU A 114 -14.93 9.86 -12.34
C GLU A 114 -15.56 10.64 -11.16
N PRO A 115 -15.08 11.85 -10.83
CA PRO A 115 -15.71 12.69 -9.82
C PRO A 115 -16.96 13.37 -10.38
N GLY A 116 -18.12 13.05 -9.81
CA GLY A 116 -19.38 13.79 -9.99
C GLY A 116 -19.51 14.99 -9.05
#